data_AF-A0A8J8K3M8-F1
#
_entry.id   AF-A0A8J8K3M8-F1
#
_cell.length_a   1.000
_cell.length_b   1.000
_cell.length_c   1.000
_cell.angle_alpha   90.00
_cell.angle_beta   90.00
_cell.angle_gamma   90.00
#
_symmetry.space_group_name_H-M   'P 1'
#
loop_
_entity.id
_entity.type
_entity.pdbx_description
1 polymer ?
#
loop_
_entity_poly.entity_id
_entity_poly.type
_entity_poly.pdbx_seq_one_letter_code
_entity_poly.pdbx_strand_id
1 'polypeptide(L)'
;MELNEIIDEFRKFLDERGWQSFSPNDVFIHLIEELGEIGKYLLFLSKYKTEKQGHEKPPIANLSREIAQAFSLFMQLCILLNIDLENVWLEEIEIMKARFPINDKHK
;
A
#
# COMPACT_ATOMS: atom_id res chain seq x y z
N MET A 1 -7.62 18.78 1.79
CA MET A 1 -6.81 17.65 1.27
C MET A 1 -7.77 16.48 1.20
N GLU A 2 -7.79 15.76 0.09
CA GLU A 2 -8.89 14.83 -0.27
C GLU A 2 -8.75 13.44 0.39
N LEU A 3 -7.70 13.18 1.18
CA LEU A 3 -7.40 11.83 1.67
C LEU A 3 -8.38 11.39 2.75
N ASN A 4 -8.71 12.26 3.70
CA ASN A 4 -9.75 12.00 4.69
C ASN A 4 -11.11 11.72 4.04
N GLU A 5 -11.45 12.38 2.93
CA GLU A 5 -12.70 12.10 2.21
C GLU A 5 -12.70 10.69 1.61
N ILE A 6 -11.58 10.27 1.00
CA ILE A 6 -11.38 8.91 0.48
C ILE A 6 -11.46 7.88 1.62
N ILE A 7 -10.81 8.16 2.76
CA ILE A 7 -10.82 7.28 3.94
C ILE A 7 -12.24 7.16 4.51
N ASP A 8 -13.01 8.26 4.56
CA ASP A 8 -14.39 8.24 5.05
C ASP A 8 -15.34 7.48 4.12
N GLU A 9 -15.19 7.64 2.80
CA GLU A 9 -15.91 6.82 1.81
C GLU A 9 -15.55 5.34 1.99
N PHE A 10 -14.27 5.03 2.13
CA PHE A 10 -13.81 3.66 2.30
C PHE A 10 -14.24 3.05 3.64
N ARG A 11 -14.26 3.83 4.72
CA ARG A 11 -14.76 3.40 6.03
C ARG A 11 -16.23 2.97 5.95
N LYS A 12 -17.07 3.75 5.26
CA LYS A 12 -18.47 3.38 4.99
C LYS A 12 -18.57 2.10 4.18
N PHE A 13 -17.77 1.96 3.12
CA PHE A 13 -17.72 0.73 2.32
C PHE A 13 -17.41 -0.51 3.17
N LEU A 14 -16.46 -0.39 4.11
CA LEU A 14 -16.09 -1.47 5.04
C LEU A 14 -17.22 -1.78 6.02
N ASP A 15 -17.87 -0.74 6.56
CA ASP A 15 -18.99 -0.86 7.51
C ASP A 15 -20.18 -1.59 6.89
N GLU A 16 -20.59 -1.20 5.67
CA GLU A 16 -21.68 -1.82 4.93
C GLU A 16 -21.48 -3.32 4.69
N ARG A 17 -20.23 -3.80 4.71
CA ARG A 17 -19.86 -5.20 4.48
C ARG A 17 -19.49 -5.94 5.76
N GLY A 18 -19.51 -5.27 6.91
CA GLY A 18 -19.06 -5.82 8.19
C GLY A 18 -17.55 -6.08 8.26
N TRP A 19 -16.76 -5.49 7.37
CA TRP A 19 -15.32 -5.74 7.25
C TRP A 19 -14.49 -5.04 8.33
N GLN A 20 -15.10 -4.13 9.11
CA GLN A 20 -14.45 -3.60 10.32
C GLN A 20 -14.34 -4.65 11.45
N SER A 21 -15.00 -5.80 11.32
CA SER A 21 -14.87 -6.92 12.26
C SER A 21 -13.62 -7.77 12.04
N PHE A 22 -12.90 -7.59 10.93
CA PHE A 22 -11.66 -8.31 10.67
C PHE A 22 -10.56 -7.90 11.65
N SER A 23 -9.73 -8.87 12.01
CA SER A 23 -8.53 -8.64 12.82
C SER A 23 -7.52 -7.79 12.05
N PRO A 24 -6.86 -6.79 12.67
CA PRO A 24 -5.75 -6.07 12.06
C PRO A 24 -4.63 -6.99 11.57
N ASN A 25 -4.40 -8.11 12.26
CA ASN A 25 -3.39 -9.10 11.86
C ASN A 25 -3.74 -9.76 10.53
N ASP A 26 -5.00 -10.10 10.31
CA ASP A 26 -5.43 -10.79 9.10
C ASP A 26 -5.37 -9.84 7.89
N VAL A 27 -5.79 -8.58 8.10
CA VAL A 27 -5.63 -7.51 7.10
C VAL A 27 -4.17 -7.27 6.76
N PHE A 28 -3.28 -7.29 7.76
CA PHE A 28 -1.84 -7.16 7.53
C PHE A 28 -1.26 -8.33 6.73
N ILE A 29 -1.67 -9.57 7.04
CA ILE A 29 -1.22 -10.74 6.27
C ILE A 29 -1.66 -10.62 4.80
N HIS A 30 -2.92 -10.26 4.54
CA HIS A 30 -3.40 -10.03 3.17
C HIS A 30 -2.64 -8.89 2.48
N LEU A 31 -2.30 -7.82 3.20
CA LEU A 31 -1.47 -6.74 2.64
C LEU A 31 -0.11 -7.27 2.15
N ILE A 32 0.54 -8.14 2.93
CA ILE A 32 1.81 -8.76 2.53
C ILE A 32 1.63 -9.65 1.29
N GLU A 33 0.51 -10.35 1.15
CA GLU A 33 0.21 -11.15 -0.05
C GLU A 33 0.11 -10.27 -1.29
N GLU A 34 -0.64 -9.16 -1.24
CA GLU A 34 -0.77 -8.22 -2.37
C GLU A 34 0.56 -7.55 -2.72
N LEU A 35 1.37 -7.18 -1.72
CA LEU A 35 2.73 -6.69 -1.94
C LEU A 35 3.62 -7.76 -2.60
N GLY A 36 3.40 -9.04 -2.29
CA GLY A 36 4.05 -10.18 -2.93
C GLY A 36 3.72 -10.27 -4.41
N GLU A 37 2.46 -10.06 -4.80
CA GLU A 37 2.04 -10.02 -6.20
C GLU A 37 2.71 -8.86 -6.95
N ILE A 38 2.75 -7.65 -6.36
CA ILE A 38 3.53 -6.52 -6.90
C ILE A 38 5.00 -6.91 -7.07
N GLY A 39 5.58 -7.57 -6.07
CA GLY A 39 6.95 -8.07 -6.10
C GLY A 39 7.22 -8.98 -7.29
N LYS A 40 6.28 -9.88 -7.64
CA LYS A 40 6.41 -10.75 -8.82
C LYS A 40 6.56 -9.93 -10.10
N TYR A 41 5.77 -8.86 -10.29
CA TYR A 41 5.94 -7.97 -11.45
C TYR A 41 7.32 -7.33 -11.51
N LEU A 42 7.82 -6.84 -10.36
CA LEU A 42 9.14 -6.21 -10.29
C LEU A 42 10.28 -7.17 -10.62
N LEU A 43 10.16 -8.46 -10.26
CA LEU A 43 11.15 -9.49 -10.64
C LEU A 43 11.25 -9.68 -12.15
N PHE A 44 10.13 -9.59 -12.88
CA PHE A 44 10.16 -9.62 -14.35
C PHE A 44 10.67 -8.30 -14.94
N LEU A 45 10.28 -7.16 -14.37
CA LEU A 45 10.72 -5.83 -14.84
C LEU A 45 12.24 -5.68 -14.73
N SER A 46 12.82 -6.16 -13.63
CA SER A 46 14.26 -6.18 -13.37
C SER A 46 15.03 -7.24 -14.17
N LYS A 47 14.35 -8.08 -14.96
CA LYS A 47 14.91 -9.24 -15.67
C LYS A 47 15.52 -10.32 -14.76
N TYR A 48 15.26 -10.27 -13.45
CA TYR A 48 15.66 -11.33 -12.52
C TYR A 48 14.92 -12.64 -12.82
N LYS A 49 13.63 -12.55 -13.15
CA LYS A 49 12.83 -13.65 -13.73
C LYS A 49 12.56 -13.38 -15.20
N THR A 50 12.66 -14.41 -16.02
CA THR A 50 12.33 -14.36 -17.45
C THR A 50 11.51 -15.56 -17.88
N GLU A 51 10.68 -15.40 -18.92
CA GLU A 51 9.93 -16.51 -19.53
C GLU A 51 10.87 -17.59 -20.07
N LYS A 52 12.09 -17.21 -20.47
CA LYS A 52 13.14 -18.14 -20.92
C LYS A 52 13.62 -19.09 -19.82
N GLN A 53 13.41 -18.74 -18.55
CA GLN A 53 13.72 -19.59 -17.38
C GLN A 53 12.51 -20.43 -16.94
N GLY A 54 11.42 -20.44 -17.72
CA GLY A 54 10.20 -21.19 -17.41
C GLY A 54 9.28 -20.49 -16.41
N HIS A 55 9.47 -19.20 -16.15
CA HIS A 55 8.57 -18.43 -15.28
C HIS A 55 7.45 -17.76 -16.08
N GLU A 56 6.21 -17.92 -15.62
CA GLU A 56 5.05 -17.25 -16.21
C GLU A 56 5.01 -15.77 -15.81
N LYS A 57 4.99 -14.88 -16.80
CA LYS A 57 4.94 -13.43 -16.57
C LYS A 57 3.51 -13.05 -16.17
N PRO A 58 3.30 -12.39 -15.02
CA PRO A 58 1.98 -11.98 -14.62
C PRO A 58 1.47 -10.83 -15.53
N PRO A 59 0.15 -10.73 -15.81
CA PRO A 59 -0.39 -9.76 -16.77
C PRO A 59 -0.21 -8.32 -16.29
N ILE A 60 0.39 -7.43 -17.10
CA ILE A 60 0.66 -6.03 -16.69
C ILE A 60 -0.60 -5.30 -16.17
N ALA A 61 -1.77 -5.66 -16.69
CA ALA A 61 -3.06 -5.11 -16.28
C ALA A 61 -3.43 -5.41 -14.82
N ASN A 62 -2.86 -6.45 -14.19
CA ASN A 62 -3.12 -6.69 -12.78
C ASN A 62 -2.19 -5.87 -11.88
N LEU A 63 -1.07 -5.32 -12.35
CA LEU A 63 -0.17 -4.54 -11.48
C LEU A 63 -0.86 -3.31 -10.87
N SER A 64 -1.61 -2.55 -11.67
CA SER A 64 -2.37 -1.41 -11.16
C SER A 64 -3.45 -1.85 -10.16
N ARG A 65 -4.02 -3.03 -10.37
CA ARG A 65 -5.02 -3.65 -9.50
C ARG A 65 -4.41 -4.08 -8.16
N GLU A 66 -3.26 -4.77 -8.17
CA GLU A 66 -2.57 -5.18 -6.95
C GLU A 66 -2.10 -3.97 -6.13
N ILE A 67 -1.65 -2.90 -6.79
CA ILE A 67 -1.31 -1.64 -6.11
C ILE A 67 -2.55 -1.05 -5.41
N ALA A 68 -3.70 -1.03 -6.09
CA ALA A 68 -4.94 -0.55 -5.50
C ALA A 68 -5.43 -1.44 -4.34
N GLN A 69 -5.29 -2.77 -4.46
CA GLN A 69 -5.59 -3.72 -3.39
C GLN A 69 -4.68 -3.51 -2.16
N ALA A 70 -3.37 -3.41 -2.37
CA ALA A 70 -2.42 -3.12 -1.30
C ALA A 70 -2.71 -1.78 -0.62
N PHE A 71 -2.99 -0.73 -1.39
CA PHE A 71 -3.36 0.58 -0.83
C PHE A 71 -4.66 0.51 -0.01
N SER A 72 -5.67 -0.22 -0.50
CA SER A 72 -6.94 -0.40 0.20
C SER A 72 -6.77 -1.16 1.52
N LEU A 73 -5.97 -2.23 1.53
CA LEU A 73 -5.66 -3.00 2.74
C LEU A 73 -4.85 -2.19 3.74
N PHE A 74 -3.93 -1.33 3.27
CA PHE A 74 -3.21 -0.41 4.14
C PHE A 74 -4.15 0.62 4.79
N MET A 75 -5.07 1.22 4.03
CA MET A 75 -6.08 2.12 4.59
C MET A 75 -7.01 1.39 5.58
N GLN A 76 -7.44 0.17 5.27
CA GLN A 76 -8.24 -0.66 6.18
C GLN A 76 -7.48 -0.91 7.48
N LEU A 77 -6.18 -1.23 7.40
CA LEU A 77 -5.34 -1.43 8.58
C LEU A 77 -5.26 -0.15 9.43
N CYS A 78 -5.07 1.02 8.82
CA CYS A 78 -5.11 2.29 9.54
C CYS A 78 -6.46 2.54 10.21
N ILE A 79 -7.57 2.29 9.52
CA ILE A 79 -8.93 2.41 10.06
C ILE A 79 -9.11 1.52 11.29
N LEU A 80 -8.74 0.23 11.19
CA LEU A 80 -8.88 -0.74 12.29
C LEU A 80 -7.99 -0.40 13.50
N LEU A 81 -6.83 0.20 13.26
CA LEU A 81 -5.90 0.65 14.30
C LEU A 81 -6.23 2.06 14.83
N ASN A 82 -7.29 2.70 14.36
CA ASN A 82 -7.67 4.07 14.68
C ASN A 82 -6.54 5.09 14.43
N ILE A 83 -5.81 4.91 13.33
CA ILE A 83 -4.75 5.82 12.89
C ILE A 83 -5.35 6.88 11.97
N ASP A 84 -5.13 8.14 12.33
CA ASP A 84 -5.38 9.28 11.45
C ASP A 84 -4.25 9.38 10.42
N LEU A 85 -4.40 8.65 9.32
CA LEU A 85 -3.37 8.50 8.30
C LEU A 85 -2.99 9.85 7.67
N GLU A 86 -3.96 10.74 7.50
CA GLU A 86 -3.73 12.06 6.92
C GLU A 86 -2.79 12.89 7.79
N ASN A 87 -3.13 13.04 9.08
CA ASN A 87 -2.33 13.84 10.00
C ASN A 87 -0.97 13.19 10.28
N VAL A 88 -0.91 11.86 10.44
CA VAL A 88 0.37 11.14 10.62
C VAL A 88 1.31 11.33 9.44
N TRP A 89 0.79 11.31 8.21
CA TRP A 89 1.60 11.59 7.02
C TRP A 89 2.11 13.03 6.97
N LEU A 90 1.27 14.01 7.32
CA LEU A 90 1.65 15.42 7.39
C LEU A 90 2.76 15.67 8.43
N GLU A 91 2.72 14.98 9.56
CA GLU A 91 3.78 15.05 10.57
C GLU A 91 5.07 14.38 10.07
N GLU A 92 4.97 13.17 9.53
CA GLU A 92 6.13 12.41 9.06
C GLU A 92 6.87 13.12 7.92
N ILE A 93 6.15 13.76 6.97
CA ILE A 93 6.81 14.47 5.87
C ILE A 93 7.62 15.68 6.36
N GLU A 94 7.18 16.37 7.43
CA GLU A 94 7.97 17.45 8.04
C GLU A 94 9.22 16.91 8.76
N ILE A 95 9.10 15.76 9.44
CA ILE A 95 10.24 15.04 10.02
C ILE A 95 11.25 14.65 8.93
N MET A 96 10.77 14.09 7.81
CA MET A 96 11.61 13.70 6.68
C MET A 96 12.30 14.91 6.03
N LYS A 97 11.61 16.03 5.85
CA LYS A 97 12.20 17.28 5.34
C LYS A 97 13.32 17.81 6.24
N ALA A 98 13.12 17.75 7.56
CA ALA A 98 14.15 18.15 8.52
C ALA A 98 15.35 17.19 8.52
N ARG A 99 15.11 15.88 8.34
CA ARG A 99 16.13 14.84 8.29
C ARG A 99 16.94 14.83 6.98
N PHE A 100 16.32 15.23 5.87
CA PHE A 100 16.92 15.21 4.53
C PHE A 100 16.77 16.57 3.83
N PRO A 101 17.49 17.62 4.26
CA PRO A 101 17.36 18.94 3.67
C PRO A 101 17.93 18.98 2.24
N ILE A 102 17.35 19.82 1.37
CA ILE A 102 17.72 19.94 -0.06
C ILE A 102 19.21 20.27 -0.27
N ASN A 103 19.83 20.94 0.70
CA ASN A 103 21.24 21.35 0.64
C ASN A 103 22.20 20.34 1.28
N ASP A 104 21.71 19.17 1.71
CA ASP A 104 22.58 18.13 2.25
C ASP A 104 23.33 17.46 1.09
N LYS A 105 24.57 17.91 0.84
CA LYS A 105 25.47 17.39 -0.20
C LYS A 105 26.04 16.01 0.13
N HIS A 106 25.23 15.13 0.70
CA HIS A 106 25.62 13.76 0.97
C HIS A 106 24.88 12.79 0.05
N LYS A 107 25.35 12.76 -1.21
CA LYS A 107 25.56 11.56 -2.02
C LYS A 107 26.48 11.87 -3.19
#